data_AF-A0A3B4TBG6-F1
#
_entry.id   AF-A0A3B4TBG6-F1
#
_cell.length_a   1.000
_cell.length_b   1.000
_cell.length_c   1.000
_cell.angle_alpha   90.00
_cell.angle_beta   90.00
_cell.angle_gamma   90.00
#
_symmetry.space_group_name_H-M   'P 1'
#
loop_
_entity.id
_entity.type
_entity.pdbx_description
1 polymer ?
#
loop_
_entity_poly.entity_id
_entity_poly.type
_entity_poly.pdbx_seq_one_letter_code
_entity_poly.pdbx_strand_id
1 'polypeptide(L)'
;MDKRLLQILGFLVSSLGWTFVLCTMAMDYWRITQLGGQGGSFIIRVAWYWSNLWKDCFSDSTAVTNCRDFPVLWTVTFIQGVRGLLMCGLTLGFFGVVLCFLGMECTYIGGADKTKDKMLFAGVVFHVAGGE
;
A
#
# COMPACT_ATOMS: atom_id res chain seq x y z
N MET A 1 -8.01 7.56 31.41
CA MET A 1 -7.54 6.78 30.25
C MET A 1 -6.03 6.85 30.25
N ASP A 2 -5.34 5.72 30.39
CA ASP A 2 -3.89 5.74 30.60
C ASP A 2 -3.16 6.15 29.31
N LYS A 3 -2.22 7.10 29.41
CA LYS A 3 -1.38 7.57 28.29
C LYS A 3 -0.74 6.40 27.52
N ARG A 4 -0.28 5.38 28.25
CA ARG A 4 0.31 4.16 27.69
C ARG A 4 -0.66 3.36 26.83
N LEU A 5 -1.91 3.23 27.25
CA LEU A 5 -2.92 2.49 26.51
C LEU A 5 -3.18 3.15 25.15
N LEU A 6 -3.30 4.48 25.14
CA LEU A 6 -3.47 5.27 23.92
C LEU A 6 -2.28 5.13 22.97
N GLN A 7 -1.04 5.21 23.48
CA GLN A 7 0.15 5.04 22.66
C GLN A 7 0.21 3.65 21.99
N ILE A 8 -0.06 2.59 22.76
CA ILE A 8 -0.03 1.22 22.25
C ILE A 8 -1.13 0.99 21.22
N LEU A 9 -2.36 1.41 21.51
CA LEU A 9 -3.47 1.27 20.57
C LEU A 9 -3.23 2.07 19.29
N GLY A 10 -2.74 3.31 19.40
CA GLY A 10 -2.40 4.14 18.25
C GLY A 10 -1.32 3.49 17.37
N PHE A 11 -0.26 2.98 17.98
CA PHE A 11 0.80 2.26 17.27
C PHE A 11 0.30 0.98 16.58
N LEU A 12 -0.56 0.20 17.24
CA LEU A 12 -1.14 -1.01 16.64
C LEU A 12 -2.04 -0.69 15.44
N VAL A 13 -2.86 0.35 15.54
CA VAL A 13 -3.75 0.76 14.44
C VAL A 13 -2.94 1.30 13.27
N SER A 14 -1.93 2.16 13.49
CA SER A 14 -1.11 2.72 12.40
C SER A 14 -0.25 1.65 11.72
N SER A 15 0.39 0.77 12.49
CA SER A 15 1.20 -0.33 11.93
C SER A 15 0.36 -1.36 11.18
N LEU A 16 -0.88 -1.63 11.62
CA LEU A 16 -1.81 -2.48 10.90
C LEU A 16 -2.26 -1.82 9.58
N GLY A 17 -2.54 -0.52 9.61
CA GLY A 17 -2.85 0.27 8.42
C GLY A 17 -1.74 0.18 7.37
N TRP A 18 -0.49 0.46 7.77
CA TRP A 18 0.70 0.31 6.93
C TRP A 18 0.82 -1.11 6.34
N THR A 19 0.59 -2.14 7.17
CA THR A 19 0.63 -3.55 6.73
C THR A 19 -0.45 -3.86 5.69
N PHE A 20 -1.66 -3.31 5.83
CA PHE A 20 -2.71 -3.48 4.83
C PHE A 20 -2.38 -2.80 3.50
N VAL A 21 -1.75 -1.62 3.52
CA VAL A 21 -1.24 -0.97 2.29
C VAL A 21 -0.16 -1.83 1.62
N LEU A 22 0.71 -2.47 2.40
CA LEU A 22 1.69 -3.42 1.86
C LEU A 22 1.00 -4.62 1.19
N CYS A 23 -0.03 -5.18 1.82
CA CYS A 23 -0.78 -6.30 1.27
C CYS A 23 -1.55 -5.93 -0.01
N THR A 24 -2.10 -4.72 -0.11
CA THR A 24 -2.85 -4.30 -1.31
C THR A 24 -1.96 -4.25 -2.54
N MET A 25 -0.68 -3.88 -2.40
CA MET A 25 0.31 -3.89 -3.47
C MET A 25 0.50 -5.27 -4.12
N ALA A 26 0.31 -6.35 -3.34
CA ALA A 26 0.42 -7.73 -3.81
C ALA A 26 -0.92 -8.32 -4.32
N MET A 27 -2.05 -7.64 -4.11
CA MET A 27 -3.35 -8.13 -4.58
C MET A 27 -3.48 -8.04 -6.10
N ASP A 28 -4.11 -9.06 -6.69
CA ASP A 28 -4.32 -9.16 -8.14
C ASP A 28 -5.51 -8.32 -8.64
N TYR A 29 -6.47 -7.97 -7.80
CA TYR A 29 -7.72 -7.34 -8.25
C TYR A 29 -7.80 -5.86 -7.87
N TRP A 30 -6.97 -5.02 -8.49
CA TRP A 30 -7.08 -3.56 -8.34
C TRP A 30 -8.19 -2.97 -9.19
N ARG A 31 -8.39 -3.53 -10.39
CA ARG A 31 -9.45 -3.13 -11.31
C ARG A 31 -10.02 -4.36 -12.01
N ILE A 32 -11.34 -4.49 -11.99
CA ILE A 32 -12.06 -5.56 -12.67
C ILE A 32 -12.95 -4.95 -13.75
N THR A 33 -12.94 -5.55 -14.93
CA THR A 33 -13.76 -5.13 -16.08
C THR A 33 -14.74 -6.24 -16.45
N GLN A 34 -16.00 -5.87 -16.66
CA GLN A 34 -17.11 -6.80 -16.94
C GLN A 34 -16.95 -7.49 -18.32
N LEU A 35 -17.67 -8.61 -18.55
CA LEU A 35 -17.66 -9.32 -19.84
C LEU A 35 -18.02 -8.35 -20.97
N GLY A 36 -17.23 -8.32 -22.04
CA GLY A 36 -17.42 -7.39 -23.16
C GLY A 36 -16.78 -6.00 -22.97
N GLY A 37 -16.07 -5.76 -21.87
CA GLY A 37 -15.48 -4.48 -21.50
C GLY A 37 -14.44 -3.91 -22.47
N GLN A 38 -13.14 -4.15 -22.24
CA GLN A 38 -12.01 -3.46 -22.90
C GLN A 38 -11.95 -3.63 -24.43
N GLY A 39 -12.73 -4.56 -25.00
CA GLY A 39 -12.89 -4.80 -26.44
C GLY A 39 -14.30 -4.56 -27.00
N GLY A 40 -15.22 -3.93 -26.25
CA GLY A 40 -16.55 -3.55 -26.74
C GLY A 40 -17.34 -4.63 -27.49
N SER A 41 -18.21 -4.20 -28.41
CA SER A 41 -19.10 -5.08 -29.19
C SER A 41 -18.39 -5.96 -30.24
N PHE A 42 -17.07 -5.87 -30.39
CA PHE A 42 -16.29 -6.64 -31.37
C PHE A 42 -15.69 -7.93 -30.77
N ILE A 43 -15.95 -8.22 -29.50
CA ILE A 43 -15.42 -9.41 -28.83
C ILE A 43 -16.13 -10.68 -29.34
N ILE A 44 -15.35 -11.57 -29.95
CA ILE A 44 -15.81 -12.86 -30.51
C ILE A 44 -15.83 -13.97 -29.43
N ARG A 45 -15.16 -13.77 -28.28
CA ARG A 45 -15.00 -14.76 -27.20
C ARG A 45 -15.19 -14.14 -25.82
N VAL A 46 -15.93 -14.81 -24.93
CA VAL A 46 -16.13 -14.35 -23.55
C VAL A 46 -14.80 -14.33 -22.79
N ALA A 47 -14.37 -13.14 -22.36
CA ALA A 47 -13.16 -12.96 -21.57
C ALA A 47 -13.40 -12.07 -20.34
N TRP A 48 -12.77 -12.46 -19.23
CA TRP A 48 -12.78 -11.75 -17.96
C TRP A 48 -11.48 -10.99 -17.78
N TYR A 49 -11.55 -9.67 -17.70
CA TYR A 49 -10.37 -8.81 -17.64
C TYR A 49 -10.17 -8.26 -16.22
N TRP A 50 -8.94 -8.38 -15.71
CA TRP A 50 -8.54 -7.79 -14.44
C TRP A 50 -7.13 -7.21 -14.55
N SER A 51 -6.90 -6.13 -13.82
CA SER A 51 -5.62 -5.43 -13.75
C SER A 51 -5.19 -5.32 -12.29
N ASN A 52 -3.90 -5.54 -12.04
CA ASN A 52 -3.26 -5.12 -10.80
C ASN A 52 -2.30 -3.95 -11.08
N LEU A 53 -1.47 -3.60 -10.10
CA LEU A 53 -0.52 -2.49 -10.23
C LEU A 53 0.66 -2.79 -11.20
N TRP A 54 0.90 -4.06 -11.51
CA TRP A 54 2.10 -4.58 -12.19
C TRP A 54 1.81 -5.17 -13.58
N LYS A 55 0.61 -5.74 -13.77
CA LYS A 55 0.20 -6.49 -14.96
C LYS A 55 -1.29 -6.34 -15.25
N ASP A 56 -1.62 -6.51 -16.52
CA ASP A 56 -2.97 -6.74 -17.01
C ASP A 56 -3.15 -8.21 -17.36
N CYS A 57 -4.28 -8.80 -16.98
CA CYS A 57 -4.58 -10.20 -17.22
C CYS A 57 -6.00 -10.37 -17.77
N PHE A 58 -6.20 -11.42 -18.55
CA PHE A 58 -7.53 -11.86 -18.96
C PHE A 58 -7.66 -13.37 -18.95
N SER A 59 -8.85 -13.85 -18.62
CA SER A 59 -9.21 -15.28 -18.66
C SER A 59 -10.31 -15.50 -19.71
N ASP A 60 -10.02 -16.34 -20.70
CA ASP A 60 -10.98 -16.70 -21.76
C ASP A 60 -11.91 -17.84 -21.30
N SER A 61 -12.99 -18.07 -22.05
CA SER A 61 -13.97 -19.16 -21.94
C SER A 61 -13.37 -20.57 -21.86
N THR A 62 -12.14 -20.77 -22.30
CA THR A 62 -11.38 -22.04 -22.17
C THR A 62 -10.68 -22.19 -20.81
N ALA A 63 -10.93 -21.28 -19.87
CA ALA A 63 -10.27 -21.19 -18.56
C ALA A 63 -8.75 -21.01 -18.63
N VAL A 64 -8.23 -20.50 -19.76
CA VAL A 64 -6.82 -20.12 -19.91
C VAL A 64 -6.65 -18.65 -19.54
N THR A 65 -5.75 -18.37 -18.59
CA THR A 65 -5.39 -17.01 -18.19
C THR A 65 -4.11 -16.56 -18.89
N ASN A 66 -4.17 -15.43 -19.58
CA ASN A 66 -3.02 -14.77 -20.17
C ASN A 66 -2.76 -13.44 -19.46
N CYS A 67 -1.51 -13.22 -19.04
CA CYS A 67 -1.09 -12.02 -18.34
C CYS A 67 0.03 -11.31 -19.11
N ARG A 68 0.02 -9.99 -19.06
CA ARG A 68 1.02 -9.11 -19.65
C ARG A 68 1.46 -8.07 -18.64
N ASP A 69 2.76 -8.06 -18.33
CA ASP A 69 3.34 -7.04 -17.46
C ASP A 69 3.33 -5.66 -18.12
N PHE A 70 3.15 -4.62 -17.31
CA PHE A 70 3.28 -3.26 -17.80
C PHE A 70 4.74 -2.99 -18.19
N PRO A 71 5.00 -2.45 -19.40
CA PRO A 71 6.36 -2.10 -19.81
C PRO A 71 6.93 -1.04 -18.85
N VAL A 72 8.23 -1.15 -18.56
CA VAL A 72 8.96 -0.23 -17.65
C VAL A 72 9.07 1.20 -18.23
N LEU A 73 8.65 1.39 -19.50
CA LEU A 73 8.71 2.66 -20.22
C LEU A 73 7.47 3.53 -19.93
N TRP A 74 7.71 4.86 -19.88
CA TRP A 74 6.80 5.99 -19.61
C TRP A 74 5.44 6.05 -20.35
N THR A 75 5.07 5.03 -21.12
CA THR A 75 3.82 4.97 -21.89
C THR A 75 2.57 4.88 -21.00
N VAL A 76 2.71 4.47 -19.73
CA VAL A 76 1.57 4.33 -18.78
C VAL A 76 1.71 5.29 -17.61
N THR A 77 1.65 6.59 -17.90
CA THR A 77 1.99 7.70 -16.99
C THR A 77 1.26 7.66 -15.64
N PHE A 78 -0.04 7.31 -15.63
CA PHE A 78 -0.83 7.27 -14.40
C PHE A 78 -0.44 6.11 -13.47
N ILE A 79 -0.32 4.89 -14.01
CA ILE A 79 0.00 3.69 -13.22
C ILE A 79 1.42 3.77 -12.66
N GLN A 80 2.35 4.33 -13.42
CA GLN A 80 3.72 4.55 -12.96
C GLN A 80 3.79 5.62 -11.85
N GLY A 81 2.98 6.69 -11.94
CA GLY A 81 2.86 7.68 -10.88
C GLY A 81 2.30 7.09 -9.58
N VAL A 82 1.24 6.29 -9.67
CA VAL A 82 0.63 5.60 -8.52
C VAL A 82 1.62 4.62 -7.87
N ARG A 83 2.38 3.85 -8.67
CA ARG A 83 3.46 2.98 -8.17
C ARG A 83 4.50 3.76 -7.38
N GLY A 84 4.97 4.88 -7.94
CA GLY A 84 5.95 5.74 -7.27
C GLY A 84 5.42 6.25 -5.93
N LEU A 85 4.19 6.79 -5.92
CA LEU A 85 3.59 7.34 -4.71
C LEU A 85 3.38 6.27 -3.63
N LEU A 86 2.90 5.08 -4.00
CA LEU A 86 2.72 3.95 -3.07
C LEU A 86 4.05 3.50 -2.46
N MET A 87 5.11 3.35 -3.29
CA MET A 87 6.43 2.95 -2.79
C MET A 87 7.02 4.02 -1.87
N CYS A 88 6.91 5.30 -2.23
CA CYS A 88 7.32 6.40 -1.37
C CYS A 88 6.55 6.40 -0.05
N GLY A 89 5.22 6.26 -0.10
CA GLY A 89 4.35 6.16 1.09
C GLY A 89 4.80 5.03 2.01
N LEU A 90 4.90 3.80 1.48
CA LEU A 90 5.36 2.63 2.24
C LEU A 90 6.73 2.82 2.90
N THR A 91 7.67 3.49 2.22
CA THR A 91 8.98 3.79 2.82
C THR A 91 8.90 4.82 3.95
N LEU A 92 8.09 5.88 3.79
CA LEU A 92 7.86 6.86 4.85
C LEU A 92 7.15 6.21 6.04
N GLY A 93 6.11 5.41 5.80
CA GLY A 93 5.43 4.59 6.80
C GLY A 93 6.34 3.66 7.57
N PHE A 94 7.28 2.99 6.89
CA PHE A 94 8.28 2.16 7.55
C PHE A 94 9.12 2.96 8.55
N PHE A 95 9.61 4.14 8.17
CA PHE A 95 10.31 5.03 9.10
C PHE A 95 9.37 5.52 10.22
N GLY A 96 8.10 5.77 9.91
CA GLY A 96 7.05 6.08 10.88
C GLY A 96 6.92 5.02 11.97
N VAL A 97 6.74 3.75 11.58
CA VAL A 97 6.63 2.60 12.49
C VAL A 97 7.87 2.48 13.37
N VAL A 98 9.07 2.57 12.79
CA VAL A 98 10.34 2.46 13.53
C VAL A 98 10.47 3.58 14.56
N LEU A 99 10.22 4.82 14.17
CA LEU A 99 10.33 5.98 15.07
C LEU A 99 9.27 5.97 16.18
N CYS A 100 8.03 5.60 15.84
CA CYS A 100 6.97 5.40 16.83
C CYS A 100 7.36 4.32 17.84
N PHE A 101 7.89 3.18 17.39
CA PHE A 101 8.32 2.09 18.27
C PHE A 101 9.41 2.54 19.26
N LEU A 102 10.44 3.24 18.78
CA LEU A 102 11.52 3.75 19.63
C LEU A 102 11.06 4.86 20.59
N GLY A 103 10.05 5.64 20.20
CA GLY A 103 9.55 6.75 21.00
C GLY A 103 8.50 6.37 22.07
N MET A 104 7.89 5.17 22.02
CA MET A 104 6.89 4.75 23.02
C MET A 104 7.45 4.69 24.45
N GLU A 105 6.67 5.08 25.46
CA GLU A 105 7.12 5.02 26.87
C GLU A 105 7.44 3.60 27.37
N CYS A 106 6.85 2.57 26.74
CA CYS A 106 7.06 1.17 27.10
C CYS A 106 8.37 0.58 26.55
N THR A 107 9.10 1.30 25.69
CA THR A 107 10.37 0.83 25.13
C THR A 107 11.56 1.39 25.91
N TYR A 108 12.51 0.51 26.25
CA TYR A 108 13.73 0.90 26.97
C TYR A 108 14.74 1.63 26.07
N ILE A 109 14.58 1.50 24.75
CA ILE A 109 15.39 2.14 23.73
C ILE A 109 14.81 3.55 23.46
N GLY A 110 15.64 4.53 23.09
CA GLY A 110 15.17 5.89 22.72
C GLY A 110 15.64 7.02 23.65
N GLY A 111 16.38 6.71 24.71
CA GLY A 111 17.01 7.70 25.59
C GLY A 111 16.02 8.40 26.53
N ALA A 112 16.27 9.67 26.83
CA ALA A 112 15.44 10.44 27.75
C ALA A 112 14.02 10.71 27.22
N ASP A 113 13.05 10.90 28.11
CA ASP A 113 11.64 11.11 27.76
C ASP A 113 11.42 12.21 26.71
N LYS A 114 12.16 13.31 26.80
CA LYS A 114 12.08 14.41 25.82
C LYS A 114 12.50 13.98 24.41
N THR A 115 13.45 13.05 24.29
CA THR A 115 13.90 12.49 23.02
C THR A 115 12.88 11.51 22.47
N LYS A 116 12.31 10.66 23.34
CA LYS A 116 11.25 9.72 23.01
C LYS A 116 9.99 10.43 22.48
N ASP A 117 9.59 11.53 23.12
CA ASP A 117 8.47 12.37 22.65
C ASP A 117 8.73 12.95 21.25
N LYS A 118 9.97 13.39 20.97
CA LYS A 118 10.36 13.89 19.64
C LYS A 118 10.36 12.78 18.58
N MET A 119 10.80 11.57 18.93
CA MET A 119 10.77 10.40 18.05
C MET A 119 9.33 9.99 17.72
N LEU A 120 8.44 9.96 18.71
CA LEU A 120 7.00 9.72 18.50
C LEU A 120 6.41 10.77 17.56
N PHE A 121 6.68 12.05 17.80
CA PHE A 121 6.18 13.12 16.94
C PHE A 121 6.68 12.99 15.50
N ALA A 122 7.99 12.72 15.32
CA ALA A 122 8.54 12.46 14.00
C ALA A 122 7.89 11.25 13.32
N GLY A 123 7.70 10.15 14.05
CA GLY A 123 7.04 8.95 13.54
C GLY A 123 5.60 9.22 13.07
N VAL A 124 4.84 10.02 13.81
CA VAL A 124 3.50 10.46 13.40
C VAL A 124 3.56 11.30 12.13
N VAL A 125 4.52 12.24 12.02
CA VAL A 125 4.69 13.04 10.79
C VAL A 125 5.02 12.15 9.59
N PHE A 126 5.84 11.11 9.77
CA PHE A 126 6.16 10.16 8.71
C PHE A 126 4.95 9.34 8.26
N HIS A 127 4.11 8.87 9.19
CA HIS A 127 2.85 8.22 8.83
C HIS A 127 1.92 9.17 8.05
N VAL A 128 1.70 10.38 8.56
CA VAL A 128 0.85 11.37 7.87
C VAL A 128 1.40 11.73 6.48
N ALA A 129 2.72 11.88 6.34
CA ALA A 129 3.37 12.14 5.05
C ALA A 129 3.30 10.93 4.10
N GLY A 130 3.32 9.70 4.64
CA GLY A 130 3.14 8.46 3.89
C GLY A 130 1.70 8.21 3.45
N GLY A 131 0.73 8.92 4.04
CA GLY A 131 -0.71 8.80 3.72
C GLY A 131 -1.42 7.72 4.54
N GLU A 132 -0.97 7.49 5.77
CA GLU A 132 -1.32 6.37 6.65
C GLU A 132 -1.56 6.79 8.11
#